data_AF-A0A210PU54-F1
#
_entry.id   AF-A0A210PU54-F1
#
_cell.length_a   1.000
_cell.length_b   1.000
_cell.length_c   1.000
_cell.angle_alpha   90.00
_cell.angle_beta   90.00
_cell.angle_gamma   90.00
#
_symmetry.space_group_name_H-M   'P 1'
#
loop_
_entity.id
_entity.type
_entity.pdbx_description
1 polymer ?
#
loop_
_entity_poly.entity_id
_entity_poly.type
_entity_poly.pdbx_seq_one_letter_code
_entity_poly.pdbx_strand_id
1 'polypeptide(L)'
;MDFFSFLRATPRKRHQSGLAPKEVEKYLENLCIDMEDDPLSFWQTNSVQYPVLSKLAIKYLTITSSSASVVRLFSLAGKMDSAQTDAV
;
A
#
# COMPACT_ATOMS: atom_id res chain seq x y z
N MET A 1 -4.82 -17.56 -8.77
CA MET A 1 -4.65 -16.19 -9.28
C MET A 1 -3.78 -15.44 -8.29
N ASP A 2 -2.60 -14.97 -8.72
CA ASP A 2 -1.72 -14.19 -7.86
C ASP A 2 -2.19 -12.74 -7.84
N PHE A 3 -2.76 -12.32 -6.70
CA PHE A 3 -3.23 -10.95 -6.46
C PHE A 3 -2.13 -9.91 -6.71
N PHE A 4 -0.88 -10.30 -6.46
CA PHE A 4 0.30 -9.45 -6.61
C PHE A 4 0.90 -9.44 -8.02
N SER A 5 0.27 -10.11 -9.01
CA SER A 5 0.75 -10.12 -10.40
C SER A 5 0.86 -8.71 -11.01
N PHE A 6 -0.02 -7.78 -10.61
CA PHE A 6 0.06 -6.37 -10.98
C PHE A 6 1.36 -5.69 -10.53
N LEU A 7 1.99 -6.13 -9.43
CA LEU A 7 3.31 -5.61 -9.01
C LEU A 7 4.40 -5.91 -10.04
N ARG A 8 4.27 -7.02 -10.78
CA ARG A 8 5.21 -7.41 -11.82
C ARG A 8 4.95 -6.67 -13.14
N ALA A 9 3.77 -6.07 -13.31
CA ALA A 9 3.29 -5.50 -14.57
C ALA A 9 3.63 -4.02 -14.77
N THR A 10 4.26 -3.33 -13.82
CA THR A 10 4.66 -1.93 -14.02
C THR A 10 5.91 -1.85 -14.93
N PRO A 11 5.93 -1.01 -15.98
CA PRO A 11 7.11 -0.83 -16.82
C PRO A 11 8.28 -0.31 -15.97
N ARG A 12 9.30 -1.15 -15.83
CA ARG A 12 10.49 -0.91 -14.99
C ARG A 12 11.35 0.17 -15.64
N LYS A 13 11.10 1.46 -15.35
CA LYS A 13 12.17 2.46 -15.50
C LYS A 13 13.27 2.07 -14.51
N ARG A 14 14.32 1.41 -14.99
CA ARG A 14 15.53 1.14 -14.20
C ARG A 14 16.08 2.49 -13.72
N HIS A 15 15.76 2.88 -12.50
CA HIS A 15 16.45 3.95 -11.78
C HIS A 15 17.46 3.31 -10.83
N GLN A 16 18.65 3.91 -10.82
CA GLN A 16 19.90 3.58 -10.13
C GLN A 16 19.78 2.57 -8.98
N SER A 17 20.23 1.34 -9.25
CA SER A 17 20.19 0.17 -8.36
C SER A 17 21.14 0.22 -7.16
N GLY A 18 21.95 1.29 -7.01
CA GLY A 18 22.97 1.38 -5.95
C GLY A 18 22.49 1.95 -4.61
N LEU A 19 21.36 2.64 -4.58
CA LEU A 19 20.84 3.32 -3.37
C LEU A 19 19.85 2.44 -2.58
N ALA A 20 19.04 1.64 -3.28
CA ALA A 20 18.01 0.81 -2.66
C ALA A 20 18.54 -0.20 -1.60
N PRO A 21 19.61 -0.98 -1.84
CA PRO A 21 20.12 -1.90 -0.80
C PRO A 21 20.69 -1.16 0.42
N LYS A 22 21.33 0.01 0.19
CA LYS A 22 21.89 0.84 1.29
C LYS A 22 20.79 1.46 2.15
N GLU A 23 19.67 1.87 1.54
CA GLU A 23 18.49 2.35 2.28
C GLU A 23 17.90 1.26 3.17
N VAL A 24 17.86 0.02 2.69
CA VAL A 24 17.35 -1.14 3.45
C VAL A 24 18.27 -1.47 4.61
N GLU A 25 19.59 -1.58 4.38
CA GLU A 25 20.58 -1.81 5.43
C GLU A 25 20.47 -0.74 6.53
N LYS A 26 20.46 0.54 6.13
CA LYS A 26 20.29 1.67 7.06
C LYS A 26 18.97 1.66 7.82
N TYR A 27 17.88 1.19 7.21
CA TYR A 27 16.59 1.07 7.89
C TYR A 27 16.61 -0.06 8.92
N LEU A 28 17.23 -1.20 8.59
CA LEU A 28 17.33 -2.36 9.49
C LEU A 28 18.30 -2.15 10.65
N GLU A 29 19.31 -1.29 10.49
CA GLU A 29 20.23 -0.87 11.55
C GLU A 29 19.61 0.13 12.54
N ASN A 30 18.58 0.87 12.12
CA ASN A 30 17.89 1.85 12.94
C ASN A 30 16.72 1.21 13.72
N LEU A 31 16.40 1.78 14.89
CA LEU A 31 15.36 1.27 15.78
C LEU A 31 13.98 1.23 15.09
N CYS A 32 13.22 0.15 15.30
CA CYS A 32 11.80 0.07 14.93
C CYS A 32 11.02 1.21 15.57
N ILE A 33 10.06 1.75 14.83
CA ILE A 33 9.04 2.67 15.37
C ILE A 33 8.23 1.97 16.46
N ASP A 34 7.72 2.74 17.42
CA ASP A 34 6.89 2.21 18.49
C ASP A 34 5.57 1.69 17.93
N MET A 35 4.95 0.70 18.61
CA MET A 35 3.70 0.09 18.15
C MET A 35 2.51 1.06 18.11
N GLU A 36 2.63 2.19 18.80
CA GLU A 36 1.61 3.24 18.86
C GLU A 36 1.76 4.26 17.73
N ASP A 37 2.91 4.28 17.04
CA ASP A 37 3.18 5.22 15.95
C ASP A 37 2.51 4.78 14.63
N ASP A 38 2.04 5.75 13.86
CA ASP A 38 1.51 5.48 12.52
C ASP A 38 2.66 5.20 11.53
N PRO A 39 2.74 3.98 10.96
CA PRO A 39 3.79 3.64 10.02
C PRO A 39 3.73 4.49 8.74
N LEU A 40 2.55 4.94 8.30
CA LEU A 40 2.45 5.79 7.11
C LEU A 40 3.06 7.18 7.36
N SER A 41 2.82 7.76 8.53
CA SER A 41 3.41 9.04 8.96
C SER A 41 4.93 8.95 9.08
N PHE A 42 5.47 7.84 9.59
CA PHE A 42 6.91 7.59 9.62
C PHE A 42 7.51 7.64 8.21
N TRP A 43 6.95 6.89 7.25
CA TRP A 43 7.50 6.83 5.89
C TRP A 43 7.35 8.14 5.12
N GLN A 44 6.35 8.96 5.42
CA GLN A 44 6.23 10.31 4.87
C GLN A 44 7.34 11.23 5.41
N THR A 45 7.55 11.22 6.72
CA THR A 45 8.55 12.06 7.40
C THR A 45 9.97 11.70 6.97
N ASN A 46 10.28 10.39 6.86
CA ASN A 46 11.60 9.90 6.48
C ASN A 46 11.78 9.71 4.96
N SER A 47 10.87 10.24 4.13
CA SER A 47 10.95 10.13 2.66
C SER A 47 12.21 10.73 2.04
N VAL A 48 12.79 11.76 2.67
CA VAL A 48 14.06 12.36 2.25
C VAL A 48 15.24 11.42 2.53
N GLN A 49 15.18 10.70 3.66
CA GLN A 49 16.23 9.78 4.09
C GLN A 49 16.17 8.44 3.34
N TYR A 50 14.97 8.03 2.93
CA TYR A 50 14.69 6.77 2.26
C TYR A 50 13.88 7.01 0.97
N PRO A 51 14.43 7.70 -0.04
CA PRO A 51 13.67 8.14 -1.22
C PRO A 51 13.13 7.01 -2.11
N VAL A 52 13.73 5.81 -2.05
CA VAL A 52 13.26 4.63 -2.77
C VAL A 52 12.39 3.76 -1.88
N LEU A 53 12.84 3.50 -0.65
CA LEU A 53 12.17 2.60 0.28
C LEU A 53 10.85 3.18 0.81
N SER A 54 10.77 4.49 1.10
CA SER A 54 9.51 5.14 1.52
C SER A 54 8.40 5.00 0.48
N LYS A 55 8.72 5.13 -0.82
CA LYS A 55 7.74 4.98 -1.91
C LYS A 55 7.19 3.56 -1.97
N LEU A 56 8.03 2.56 -1.74
CA LEU A 56 7.59 1.17 -1.66
C LEU A 56 6.75 0.96 -0.41
N ALA A 57 7.22 1.40 0.75
CA ALA A 57 6.54 1.21 2.01
C ALA A 57 5.13 1.83 1.99
N ILE A 58 4.98 3.09 1.56
CA ILE A 58 3.68 3.75 1.41
C ILE A 58 2.78 2.97 0.44
N LYS A 59 3.31 2.53 -0.71
CA LYS A 59 2.53 1.77 -1.70
C LYS A 59 1.98 0.45 -1.13
N TYR A 60 2.74 -0.25 -0.28
CA TYR A 60 2.30 -1.52 0.28
C TYR A 60 1.46 -1.37 1.54
N LEU A 61 1.78 -0.42 2.41
CA LEU A 61 1.04 -0.19 3.66
C LEU A 61 -0.36 0.37 3.42
N THR A 62 -0.57 1.10 2.32
CA THR A 62 -1.90 1.59 1.91
C THR A 62 -2.80 0.48 1.38
N ILE A 63 -2.27 -0.71 1.08
CA ILE A 63 -3.08 -1.85 0.66
C ILE A 63 -3.76 -2.42 1.89
N THR A 64 -5.09 -2.31 1.94
CA THR A 64 -5.89 -2.91 3.01
C THR A 64 -5.68 -4.42 3.00
N SER A 65 -5.35 -5.00 4.16
CA SER A 65 -5.12 -6.45 4.32
C SER A 65 -6.37 -7.29 3.98
N SER A 66 -7.57 -6.70 4.09
CA SER A 66 -8.84 -7.37 3.86
C SER A 66 -9.60 -6.80 2.67
N SER A 67 -10.19 -7.69 1.87
CA SER A 67 -11.15 -7.35 0.82
C SER A 67 -12.51 -6.91 1.39
N ALA A 68 -12.71 -6.92 2.71
CA ALA A 68 -13.97 -6.54 3.37
C ALA A 68 -14.47 -5.14 2.95
N SER A 69 -13.57 -4.19 2.69
CA SER A 69 -13.95 -2.86 2.18
C SER A 69 -14.58 -2.92 0.79
N VAL A 70 -14.02 -3.75 -0.10
CA VAL A 70 -14.54 -3.97 -1.46
C VAL A 70 -15.84 -4.76 -1.41
N VAL A 71 -15.94 -5.79 -0.57
CA VAL A 71 -17.17 -6.57 -0.39
C VAL A 71 -18.30 -5.70 0.18
N ARG A 72 -17.99 -4.82 1.14
CA ARG A 72 -18.96 -3.82 1.65
C ARG A 72 -19.44 -2.89 0.54
N LEU A 73 -18.54 -2.40 -0.30
CA LEU A 73 -18.89 -1.57 -1.46
C LEU A 73 -19.83 -2.30 -2.42
N PHE A 74 -19.49 -3.55 -2.77
CA PHE A 74 -20.30 -4.33 -3.70
C PHE A 74 -21.66 -4.72 -3.12
N SER A 75 -21.71 -5.05 -1.83
CA SER A 75 -22.97 -5.32 -1.12
C SER A 75 -23.87 -4.08 -1.04
N LEU A 76 -23.30 -2.90 -0.81
CA LEU A 76 -24.05 -1.65 -0.83
C LEU A 76 -24.59 -1.36 -2.23
N ALA A 77 -23.77 -1.52 -3.27
CA ALA A 77 -24.18 -1.34 -4.66
C ALA A 77 -25.33 -2.30 -5.05
N GLY A 78 -25.23 -3.58 -4.68
CA GLY A 78 -26.31 -4.55 -4.92
C GLY A 78 -27.61 -4.19 -4.22
N LYS A 79 -27.53 -3.62 -3.01
CA LYS A 79 -28.72 -3.15 -2.27
C LYS A 79 -29.36 -1.91 -2.89
N MET A 80 -28.58 -1.04 -3.51
CA MET A 80 -29.08 0.13 -4.24
C MET A 80 -29.82 -0.29 -5.52
N ASP A 81 -29.34 -1.31 -6.19
CA ASP A 81 -29.96 -1.84 -7.41
C ASP A 81 -31.25 -2.61 -7.12
N SER A 82 -31.27 -3.44 -6.07
CA SER A 82 -32.48 -4.19 -5.68
C SER A 82 -33.61 -3.30 -5.12
N ALA A 83 -33.26 -2.19 -4.46
CA ALA A 83 -34.26 -1.25 -3.93
C ALA A 83 -35.01 -0.50 -5.05
N GLN A 84 -34.45 -0.43 -6.26
CA GLN A 84 -35.07 0.23 -7.42
C GLN A 84 -36.16 -0.63 -8.06
N THR A 85 -36.13 -1.96 -7.89
CA THR A 85 -37.10 -2.90 -8.49
C THR A 85 -38.33 -3.20 -7.63
N ASP A 86 -38.36 -2.79 -6.36
CA ASP A 86 -39.50 -3.02 -5.45
C ASP A 86 -40.49 -1.82 -5.41
N ALA A 87 -40.31 -0.82 -6.27
CA ALA A 87 -41.14 0.39 -6.33
C ALA A 87 -42.07 0.48 -7.56
N VAL A 88 -42.36 -0.65 -8.22
CA VAL A 88 -43.30 -0.74 -9.37
C VAL A 88 -44.43 -1.71 -9.08
#